data_AF-A0A931PAV6-F1
#
_entry.id   AF-A0A931PAV6-F1
#
_cell.length_a   1.000
_cell.length_b   1.000
_cell.length_c   1.000
_cell.angle_alpha   90.00
_cell.angle_beta   90.00
_cell.angle_gamma   90.00
#
_symmetry.space_group_name_H-M   'P 1'
#
loop_
_entity.id
_entity.type
_entity.pdbx_description
1 polymer ?
#
loop_
_entity_poly.entity_id
_entity_poly.type
_entity_poly.pdbx_seq_one_letter_code
_entity_poly.pdbx_strand_id
1 'polypeptide(L)'
;MATCCIPGHFLKIQHSLKWKCFVVLLLLPFCSPGQSTTNISGIVNSYYSVTEVIYASSCVRVDNSAGLSSGDKVLIIQMKGAAINTANNSSFGDTTSLNEAGNYEVATICSIGSDSVFLFHTLLNTYSVSDQVQLVKFAEYYSADVMDTVKAMGWDNTTGKGGVIAISVEQDLVLHAPIFADTLGYLGGKFLMSNSTCNSFYSGYAYNGNSTSPQGGALKGEGVANVAAGSSGGRGAPANGGGGGNNHNNGGGGGANLSAAGAGGGNYTTVSGACTGNYKGLGGKALSSYGGTKIFPGGGGGAGHVNNNAPTHGGGNGGGIIFILGRNIIGNGFSITASGGVGGNSGSDGASGGGAGGTIIMHVLNNYTGPLSITADGGGGGTANNQNILNRCYGAGGGGSGGAIYFNTALPAITSSVTGGAAGSDVGVSGCGTPVPAGSGQNGFIITNYSYRTSTNVSNSCALALPINLVSFTATLKKPDVSLAWVIANPLALDHVELQRKKEGEDWQPIQKISTIPQSNDYQTEDLHPGYGNFYYRLLIVEKNGERAYSAIRNIKIAPINTVQVFPNPARDRIHISGQFHKNEIISITDIEGRVIVREKITEDKSLLTLDISRFKRGIYILQNDAGCYKLVIR
;
A
#
# COMPACT_ATOMS: atom_id res chain seq x y z
N MET A 1 49.90 -22.76 -62.45
CA MET A 1 51.30 -22.66 -61.97
C MET A 1 51.28 -23.00 -60.49
N ALA A 2 51.47 -24.29 -60.17
CA ALA A 2 52.73 -24.90 -59.67
C ALA A 2 52.81 -24.83 -58.13
N THR A 3 52.32 -25.84 -57.39
CA THR A 3 52.96 -27.11 -56.91
C THR A 3 54.01 -26.95 -55.80
N CYS A 4 53.82 -27.70 -54.70
CA CYS A 4 54.76 -28.60 -53.97
C CYS A 4 54.49 -28.52 -52.45
N CYS A 5 54.53 -29.55 -51.59
CA CYS A 5 54.69 -31.00 -51.65
C CYS A 5 54.24 -31.59 -50.28
N ILE A 6 53.78 -32.85 -50.27
CA ILE A 6 53.47 -33.75 -49.13
C ILE A 6 54.72 -34.65 -48.94
N PRO A 7 55.14 -35.23 -47.76
CA PRO A 7 54.49 -36.42 -47.18
C PRO A 7 54.70 -36.81 -45.69
N GLY A 8 53.90 -37.80 -45.26
CA GLY A 8 54.21 -38.73 -44.15
C GLY A 8 53.04 -38.98 -43.19
N HIS A 9 52.07 -39.84 -43.55
CA HIS A 9 51.85 -41.19 -43.00
C HIS A 9 51.57 -41.24 -41.46
N PHE A 10 50.45 -41.79 -40.96
CA PHE A 10 50.14 -43.23 -40.98
C PHE A 10 48.68 -43.52 -40.55
N LEU A 11 48.11 -44.55 -41.19
CA LEU A 11 47.07 -45.51 -40.76
C LEU A 11 45.73 -45.03 -40.14
N LYS A 12 44.66 -45.21 -40.92
CA LYS A 12 43.26 -45.39 -40.48
C LYS A 12 42.94 -46.89 -40.39
N ILE A 13 42.38 -47.36 -39.28
CA ILE A 13 41.46 -48.52 -39.25
C ILE A 13 40.29 -48.22 -38.30
N GLN A 14 39.11 -48.58 -38.79
CA GLN A 14 37.76 -48.40 -38.24
C GLN A 14 37.51 -49.18 -36.94
N HIS A 15 36.62 -48.69 -36.06
CA HIS A 15 35.28 -49.26 -35.86
C HIS A 15 34.49 -48.51 -34.78
N SER A 16 33.17 -48.52 -34.99
CA SER A 16 32.06 -47.90 -34.26
C SER A 16 32.10 -47.92 -32.72
N LEU A 17 31.83 -46.77 -32.10
CA LEU A 17 31.35 -46.69 -30.71
C LEU A 17 30.04 -45.89 -30.66
N LYS A 18 28.99 -46.53 -30.14
CA LYS A 18 27.66 -45.94 -29.89
C LYS A 18 27.78 -44.87 -28.82
N TRP A 19 27.47 -43.62 -29.15
CA TRP A 19 27.38 -42.55 -28.16
C TRP A 19 26.01 -42.62 -27.47
N LYS A 20 25.98 -43.06 -26.22
CA LYS A 20 24.82 -42.83 -25.34
C LYS A 20 24.83 -41.35 -24.96
N CYS A 21 23.88 -40.57 -25.49
CA CYS A 21 23.59 -39.23 -24.99
C CYS A 21 23.08 -39.34 -23.55
N PHE A 22 23.95 -39.08 -22.58
CA PHE A 22 23.54 -38.76 -21.23
C PHE A 22 22.98 -37.33 -21.26
N VAL A 23 21.65 -37.20 -21.28
CA VAL A 23 20.99 -35.93 -20.94
C VAL A 23 21.19 -35.74 -19.45
N VAL A 24 22.17 -34.93 -19.07
CA VAL A 24 22.27 -34.41 -17.71
C VAL A 24 21.13 -33.42 -17.55
N LEU A 25 20.02 -33.89 -16.97
CA LEU A 25 18.93 -33.05 -16.53
C LEU A 25 19.45 -32.21 -15.36
N LEU A 26 19.89 -30.99 -15.65
CA LEU A 26 20.16 -29.97 -14.62
C LEU A 26 18.82 -29.63 -13.98
N LEU A 27 18.50 -30.33 -12.89
CA LEU A 27 17.47 -29.95 -11.93
C LEU A 27 17.91 -28.64 -11.29
N LEU A 28 17.59 -27.52 -11.93
CA LEU A 28 17.53 -26.23 -11.24
C LEU A 28 16.39 -26.34 -10.23
N PRO A 29 16.64 -26.20 -8.92
CA PRO A 29 15.55 -26.08 -7.97
C PRO A 29 14.79 -24.81 -8.33
N PHE A 30 13.53 -24.97 -8.74
CA PHE A 30 12.56 -23.88 -8.64
C PHE A 30 12.43 -23.56 -7.15
N CYS A 31 13.25 -22.61 -6.70
CA CYS A 31 13.11 -21.97 -5.41
C CYS A 31 11.82 -21.16 -5.51
N SER A 32 10.74 -21.64 -4.88
CA SER A 32 9.64 -20.75 -4.47
C SER A 32 10.26 -19.51 -3.83
N PRO A 33 9.80 -18.27 -4.08
CA PRO A 33 10.29 -17.14 -3.32
C PRO A 33 10.19 -17.51 -1.84
N GLY A 34 11.34 -17.54 -1.17
CA GLY A 34 11.44 -17.98 0.20
C GLY A 34 10.49 -17.15 1.07
N GLN A 35 9.93 -17.78 2.08
CA GLN A 35 9.32 -17.08 3.22
C GLN A 35 10.43 -16.34 3.96
N SER A 36 10.89 -15.23 3.37
CA SER A 36 12.04 -14.47 3.81
C SER A 36 11.70 -12.99 3.85
N THR A 37 12.29 -12.30 4.81
CA THR A 37 12.26 -10.84 4.88
C THR A 37 12.99 -10.24 3.69
N THR A 38 12.37 -9.24 3.07
CA THR A 38 12.93 -8.51 1.92
C THR A 38 13.34 -7.11 2.34
N ASN A 39 14.59 -6.73 2.07
CA ASN A 39 15.03 -5.35 2.29
C ASN A 39 14.48 -4.47 1.16
N ILE A 40 13.83 -3.35 1.52
CA ILE A 40 13.20 -2.43 0.58
C ILE A 40 13.69 -1.00 0.76
N SER A 41 13.73 -0.27 -0.34
CA SER A 41 14.09 1.15 -0.41
C SER A 41 13.66 1.75 -1.74
N GLY A 42 13.70 3.08 -1.86
CA GLY A 42 13.43 3.78 -3.13
C GLY A 42 11.98 3.66 -3.59
N ILE A 43 11.77 3.63 -4.91
CA ILE A 43 10.45 3.45 -5.51
C ILE A 43 10.15 1.95 -5.61
N VAL A 44 9.16 1.49 -4.85
CA VAL A 44 8.77 0.06 -4.81
C VAL A 44 7.57 -0.26 -5.71
N ASN A 45 6.81 0.75 -6.14
CA ASN A 45 5.61 0.58 -6.96
C ASN A 45 5.89 0.76 -8.46
N SER A 46 5.07 0.13 -9.29
CA SER A 46 4.98 0.36 -10.73
C SER A 46 3.63 1.01 -11.07
N TYR A 47 3.63 1.94 -12.03
CA TYR A 47 2.50 2.81 -12.35
C TYR A 47 2.14 2.74 -13.83
N TYR A 48 0.85 2.59 -14.12
CA TYR A 48 0.33 2.43 -15.46
C TYR A 48 -0.83 3.38 -15.68
N SER A 49 -0.84 4.09 -16.80
CA SER A 49 -1.95 4.96 -17.15
C SER A 49 -3.04 4.07 -17.70
N VAL A 50 -4.24 4.19 -17.16
CA VAL A 50 -5.39 3.48 -17.70
C VAL A 50 -5.83 4.19 -18.97
N THR A 51 -6.06 3.44 -20.03
CA THR A 51 -6.48 3.95 -21.35
C THR A 51 -7.93 3.59 -21.67
N GLU A 52 -8.50 2.58 -21.01
CA GLU A 52 -9.90 2.17 -21.14
C GLU A 52 -10.35 1.36 -19.91
N VAL A 53 -11.64 1.46 -19.53
CA VAL A 53 -12.26 0.58 -18.52
C VAL A 53 -13.46 -0.11 -19.14
N ILE A 54 -13.41 -1.44 -19.21
CA ILE A 54 -14.45 -2.29 -19.79
C ILE A 54 -15.16 -3.03 -18.65
N TYR A 55 -16.23 -2.41 -18.13
CA TYR A 55 -16.95 -2.91 -16.95
C TYR A 55 -17.56 -4.30 -17.12
N ALA A 56 -18.14 -4.57 -18.30
CA ALA A 56 -18.78 -5.85 -18.61
C ALA A 56 -17.83 -7.05 -18.43
N SER A 57 -16.53 -6.82 -18.63
CA SER A 57 -15.49 -7.81 -18.46
C SER A 57 -14.49 -7.46 -17.34
N SER A 58 -14.81 -6.50 -16.46
CA SER A 58 -13.91 -6.09 -15.36
C SER A 58 -12.45 -5.97 -15.80
N CYS A 59 -12.25 -5.32 -16.96
CA CYS A 59 -10.97 -5.22 -17.62
C CYS A 59 -10.54 -3.76 -17.69
N VAL A 60 -9.27 -3.52 -17.40
CA VAL A 60 -8.64 -2.22 -17.49
C VAL A 60 -7.56 -2.32 -18.54
N ARG A 61 -7.61 -1.47 -19.57
CA ARG A 61 -6.49 -1.35 -20.52
C ARG A 61 -5.48 -0.34 -20.02
N VAL A 62 -4.21 -0.65 -20.18
CA VAL A 62 -3.10 0.16 -19.69
C VAL A 62 -2.13 0.52 -20.80
N ASP A 63 -1.39 1.61 -20.62
CA ASP A 63 -0.40 2.07 -21.59
C ASP A 63 0.78 1.09 -21.79
N ASN A 64 1.06 0.28 -20.78
CA ASN A 64 2.02 -0.83 -20.81
C ASN A 64 1.61 -1.88 -19.77
N SER A 65 1.82 -3.17 -20.03
CA SER A 65 1.53 -4.26 -19.09
C SER A 65 2.78 -4.92 -18.50
N ALA A 66 3.99 -4.52 -18.93
CA ALA A 66 5.23 -5.13 -18.46
C ALA A 66 5.39 -5.00 -16.94
N GLY A 67 5.70 -6.12 -16.27
CA GLY A 67 5.86 -6.17 -14.80
C GLY A 67 4.58 -6.51 -14.03
N LEU A 68 3.44 -6.60 -14.72
CA LEU A 68 2.20 -7.17 -14.19
C LEU A 68 2.18 -8.69 -14.40
N SER A 69 1.59 -9.40 -13.45
CA SER A 69 1.37 -10.85 -13.46
C SER A 69 -0.03 -11.18 -12.92
N SER A 70 -0.56 -12.34 -13.33
CA SER A 70 -1.74 -12.92 -12.66
C SER A 70 -1.47 -13.11 -11.17
N GLY A 71 -2.46 -12.82 -10.33
CA GLY A 71 -2.37 -12.86 -8.88
C GLY A 71 -1.91 -11.56 -8.23
N ASP A 72 -1.31 -10.62 -8.99
CA ASP A 72 -0.87 -9.35 -8.44
C ASP A 72 -2.05 -8.56 -7.86
N LYS A 73 -1.82 -7.93 -6.70
CA LYS A 73 -2.71 -6.92 -6.16
C LYS A 73 -2.44 -5.56 -6.80
N VAL A 74 -3.50 -4.86 -7.17
CA VAL A 74 -3.45 -3.55 -7.81
C VAL A 74 -4.42 -2.57 -7.15
N LEU A 75 -4.05 -1.30 -7.16
CA LEU A 75 -4.92 -0.17 -6.84
C LEU A 75 -5.30 0.53 -8.14
N ILE A 76 -6.59 0.62 -8.42
CA ILE A 76 -7.12 1.50 -9.46
C ILE A 76 -7.52 2.79 -8.77
N ILE A 77 -7.07 3.94 -9.26
CA ILE A 77 -7.39 5.23 -8.67
C ILE A 77 -7.53 6.31 -9.73
N GLN A 78 -8.59 7.10 -9.63
CA GLN A 78 -8.78 8.31 -10.42
C GLN A 78 -8.29 9.53 -9.65
N MET A 79 -7.34 10.23 -10.25
CA MET A 79 -6.66 11.34 -9.59
C MET A 79 -7.50 12.61 -9.74
N LYS A 80 -7.95 12.95 -10.95
CA LYS A 80 -8.63 14.22 -11.26
C LYS A 80 -10.05 14.00 -11.79
N GLY A 81 -10.70 15.09 -12.22
CA GLY A 81 -12.02 15.07 -12.87
C GLY A 81 -13.12 15.79 -12.09
N ALA A 82 -12.78 16.47 -11.00
CA ALA A 82 -13.76 17.28 -10.28
C ALA A 82 -14.24 18.47 -11.14
N ALA A 83 -15.54 18.69 -11.15
CA ALA A 83 -16.14 19.88 -11.75
C ALA A 83 -16.08 21.05 -10.77
N ILE A 84 -15.74 22.22 -11.31
CA ILE A 84 -15.68 23.48 -10.57
C ILE A 84 -16.48 24.56 -11.28
N ASN A 85 -16.92 25.56 -10.53
CA ASN A 85 -17.43 26.80 -11.12
C ASN A 85 -16.28 27.56 -11.80
N THR A 86 -16.42 27.83 -13.10
CA THR A 86 -15.39 28.49 -13.92
C THR A 86 -15.67 29.98 -14.16
N ALA A 87 -16.77 30.51 -13.61
CA ALA A 87 -17.08 31.93 -13.73
C ALA A 87 -15.99 32.76 -13.04
N ASN A 88 -15.51 33.80 -13.73
CA ASN A 88 -14.41 34.64 -13.27
C ASN A 88 -14.85 35.66 -12.21
N ASN A 89 -15.33 35.15 -11.08
CA ASN A 89 -15.80 35.91 -9.92
C ASN A 89 -15.45 35.15 -8.63
N SER A 90 -15.96 35.58 -7.47
CA SER A 90 -15.66 34.99 -6.16
C SER A 90 -15.95 33.50 -6.02
N SER A 91 -16.84 32.96 -6.85
CA SER A 91 -17.17 31.53 -6.88
C SER A 91 -16.23 30.68 -7.73
N PHE A 92 -15.24 31.29 -8.43
CA PHE A 92 -14.29 30.53 -9.23
C PHE A 92 -13.64 29.41 -8.41
N GLY A 93 -13.64 28.21 -8.99
CA GLY A 93 -13.05 27.02 -8.41
C GLY A 93 -13.90 26.36 -7.32
N ASP A 94 -15.12 26.84 -7.03
CA ASP A 94 -16.03 26.15 -6.09
C ASP A 94 -16.33 24.77 -6.66
N THR A 95 -16.03 23.72 -5.89
CA THR A 95 -16.29 22.34 -6.31
C THR A 95 -17.80 22.14 -6.39
N THR A 96 -18.32 21.92 -7.60
CA THR A 96 -19.74 21.65 -7.84
C THR A 96 -20.04 20.16 -7.79
N SER A 97 -19.08 19.33 -8.22
CA SER A 97 -19.13 17.88 -8.12
C SER A 97 -17.71 17.33 -8.12
N LEU A 98 -17.47 16.27 -7.34
CA LEU A 98 -16.21 15.53 -7.44
C LEU A 98 -16.18 14.58 -8.63
N ASN A 99 -17.34 14.27 -9.23
CA ASN A 99 -17.49 13.24 -10.25
C ASN A 99 -16.78 11.95 -9.78
N GLU A 100 -15.95 11.35 -10.61
CA GLU A 100 -15.15 10.18 -10.29
C GLU A 100 -13.79 10.52 -9.63
N ALA A 101 -13.42 11.80 -9.46
CA ALA A 101 -12.17 12.15 -8.80
C ALA A 101 -12.10 11.56 -7.39
N GLY A 102 -10.95 10.96 -7.06
CA GLY A 102 -10.70 10.26 -5.82
C GLY A 102 -11.38 8.88 -5.69
N ASN A 103 -12.12 8.42 -6.70
CA ASN A 103 -12.57 7.03 -6.74
C ASN A 103 -11.34 6.11 -6.77
N TYR A 104 -11.39 5.08 -5.95
CA TYR A 104 -10.35 4.06 -5.94
C TYR A 104 -10.95 2.70 -5.58
N GLU A 105 -10.26 1.64 -5.98
CA GLU A 105 -10.51 0.31 -5.43
C GLU A 105 -9.27 -0.57 -5.51
N VAL A 106 -9.14 -1.47 -4.54
CA VAL A 106 -8.15 -2.54 -4.55
C VAL A 106 -8.73 -3.73 -5.30
N ALA A 107 -7.98 -4.27 -6.25
CA ALA A 107 -8.35 -5.43 -7.04
C ALA A 107 -7.18 -6.41 -7.15
N THR A 108 -7.46 -7.61 -7.69
CA THR A 108 -6.44 -8.63 -7.98
C THR A 108 -6.51 -8.97 -9.45
N ILE A 109 -5.35 -8.96 -10.11
CA ILE A 109 -5.22 -9.34 -11.51
C ILE A 109 -5.46 -10.83 -11.63
N CYS A 110 -6.26 -11.19 -12.62
CA CYS A 110 -6.64 -12.56 -12.93
C CYS A 110 -5.95 -13.08 -14.20
N SER A 111 -5.85 -12.25 -15.23
CA SER A 111 -5.09 -12.55 -16.43
C SER A 111 -4.68 -11.26 -17.13
N ILE A 112 -3.67 -11.35 -17.99
CA ILE A 112 -3.10 -10.21 -18.70
C ILE A 112 -2.99 -10.56 -20.18
N GLY A 113 -3.56 -9.72 -21.03
CA GLY A 113 -3.31 -9.67 -22.46
C GLY A 113 -2.15 -8.74 -22.80
N SER A 114 -2.05 -8.27 -24.04
CA SER A 114 -0.98 -7.33 -24.44
C SER A 114 -1.03 -6.02 -23.63
N ASP A 115 -2.21 -5.42 -23.52
CA ASP A 115 -2.48 -4.16 -22.83
C ASP A 115 -3.70 -4.27 -21.89
N SER A 116 -4.35 -5.43 -21.86
CA SER A 116 -5.63 -5.67 -21.20
C SER A 116 -5.40 -6.41 -19.88
N VAL A 117 -5.81 -5.83 -18.77
CA VAL A 117 -5.67 -6.38 -17.42
C VAL A 117 -7.05 -6.79 -16.92
N PHE A 118 -7.31 -8.09 -16.85
CA PHE A 118 -8.57 -8.63 -16.34
C PHE A 118 -8.50 -8.83 -14.83
N LEU A 119 -9.57 -8.46 -14.13
CA LEU A 119 -9.63 -8.49 -12.67
C LEU A 119 -10.53 -9.61 -12.17
N PHE A 120 -10.15 -10.24 -11.06
CA PHE A 120 -10.93 -11.33 -10.45
C PHE A 120 -12.34 -10.91 -10.04
N HIS A 121 -12.51 -9.67 -9.60
CA HIS A 121 -13.79 -9.17 -9.09
C HIS A 121 -14.31 -8.01 -9.92
N THR A 122 -15.62 -7.83 -9.93
CA THR A 122 -16.28 -6.72 -10.62
C THR A 122 -15.94 -5.39 -9.98
N LEU A 123 -15.66 -4.38 -10.81
CA LEU A 123 -15.42 -3.00 -10.36
C LEU A 123 -16.68 -2.44 -9.66
N LEU A 124 -16.50 -1.78 -8.53
CA LEU A 124 -17.58 -1.17 -7.75
C LEU A 124 -17.80 0.31 -8.06
N ASN A 125 -16.78 0.94 -8.63
CA ASN A 125 -16.80 2.36 -8.97
C ASN A 125 -16.77 2.56 -10.48
N THR A 126 -17.24 3.72 -10.91
CA THR A 126 -17.00 4.25 -12.26
C THR A 126 -15.72 5.07 -12.29
N TYR A 127 -15.10 5.11 -13.47
CA TYR A 127 -13.89 5.85 -13.78
C TYR A 127 -14.04 6.57 -15.12
N SER A 128 -13.61 7.83 -15.15
CA SER A 128 -13.48 8.66 -16.33
C SER A 128 -12.00 8.68 -16.74
N VAL A 129 -11.64 7.87 -17.74
CA VAL A 129 -10.24 7.69 -18.14
C VAL A 129 -9.60 8.98 -18.67
N SER A 130 -10.39 9.86 -19.29
CA SER A 130 -9.93 11.19 -19.72
C SER A 130 -9.49 12.10 -18.57
N ASP A 131 -9.90 11.78 -17.34
CA ASP A 131 -9.62 12.55 -16.13
C ASP A 131 -8.56 11.90 -15.22
N GLN A 132 -7.61 11.19 -15.85
CA GLN A 132 -6.39 10.65 -15.24
C GLN A 132 -6.65 9.55 -14.23
N VAL A 133 -6.81 8.35 -14.76
CA VAL A 133 -6.91 7.11 -13.99
C VAL A 133 -5.58 6.37 -14.10
N GLN A 134 -5.06 5.90 -12.97
CA GLN A 134 -3.87 5.06 -12.94
C GLN A 134 -4.15 3.73 -12.25
N LEU A 135 -3.43 2.71 -12.72
CA LEU A 135 -3.28 1.42 -12.06
C LEU A 135 -1.92 1.40 -11.36
N VAL A 136 -1.90 1.13 -10.08
CA VAL A 136 -0.67 1.01 -9.27
C VAL A 136 -0.55 -0.42 -8.79
N LYS A 137 0.52 -1.12 -9.18
CA LYS A 137 0.82 -2.45 -8.65
C LYS A 137 1.29 -2.33 -7.21
N PHE A 138 0.69 -3.07 -6.29
CA PHE A 138 1.16 -3.16 -4.92
C PHE A 138 2.56 -3.79 -4.89
N ALA A 139 3.43 -3.26 -4.03
CA ALA A 139 4.65 -3.93 -3.66
C ALA A 139 4.30 -5.00 -2.62
N GLU A 140 4.31 -6.27 -3.03
CA GLU A 140 3.86 -7.40 -2.22
C GLU A 140 5.04 -8.17 -1.63
N TYR A 141 5.05 -8.34 -0.31
CA TYR A 141 6.11 -9.01 0.43
C TYR A 141 5.53 -9.98 1.46
N TYR A 142 6.26 -11.07 1.71
CA TYR A 142 5.96 -11.91 2.87
C TYR A 142 6.27 -11.17 4.18
N SER A 143 7.49 -10.63 4.29
CA SER A 143 7.96 -9.72 5.35
C SER A 143 8.92 -8.70 4.72
N ALA A 144 9.01 -7.48 5.23
CA ALA A 144 9.84 -6.43 4.65
C ALA A 144 10.51 -5.51 5.68
N ASP A 145 11.79 -5.22 5.44
CA ASP A 145 12.61 -4.29 6.21
C ASP A 145 12.87 -3.03 5.36
N VAL A 146 12.38 -1.88 5.81
CA VAL A 146 12.61 -0.57 5.17
C VAL A 146 14.01 -0.09 5.58
N MET A 147 15.02 -0.46 4.79
CA MET A 147 16.43 -0.20 5.11
C MET A 147 16.91 1.20 4.71
N ASP A 148 16.25 1.79 3.72
CA ASP A 148 16.39 3.20 3.33
C ASP A 148 15.01 3.70 2.86
N THR A 149 14.88 5.01 2.69
CA THR A 149 13.60 5.69 2.45
C THR A 149 12.86 5.06 1.27
N VAL A 150 11.67 4.52 1.54
CA VAL A 150 10.71 4.12 0.50
C VAL A 150 9.89 5.34 0.12
N LYS A 151 9.81 5.64 -1.19
CA LYS A 151 9.13 6.83 -1.71
C LYS A 151 8.29 6.54 -2.94
N ALA A 152 7.27 7.36 -3.18
CA ALA A 152 6.52 7.30 -4.44
C ALA A 152 7.35 7.86 -5.61
N MET A 153 6.96 7.51 -6.83
CA MET A 153 7.22 8.40 -7.96
C MET A 153 6.43 9.70 -7.72
N GLY A 154 7.01 10.88 -7.97
CA GLY A 154 6.26 12.13 -7.87
C GLY A 154 5.10 12.16 -8.85
N TRP A 155 3.98 12.76 -8.45
CA TRP A 155 2.84 12.97 -9.34
C TRP A 155 3.22 13.77 -10.59
N ASP A 156 2.81 13.27 -11.75
CA ASP A 156 2.99 13.94 -13.04
C ASP A 156 1.65 14.04 -13.77
N ASN A 157 1.12 15.26 -13.83
CA ASN A 157 -0.13 15.59 -14.52
C ASN A 157 -0.06 15.39 -16.04
N THR A 158 1.12 15.23 -16.65
CA THR A 158 1.25 14.99 -18.10
C THR A 158 1.01 13.53 -18.43
N THR A 159 1.63 12.63 -17.65
CA THR A 159 1.49 11.18 -17.82
C THR A 159 0.29 10.61 -17.08
N GLY A 160 -0.21 11.32 -16.06
CA GLY A 160 -1.30 10.87 -15.19
C GLY A 160 -0.86 9.81 -14.17
N LYS A 161 0.43 9.76 -13.83
CA LYS A 161 1.04 8.71 -12.98
C LYS A 161 1.71 9.28 -11.74
N GLY A 162 1.89 8.43 -10.74
CA GLY A 162 2.68 8.73 -9.54
C GLY A 162 1.85 9.25 -8.37
N GLY A 163 2.53 9.71 -7.33
CA GLY A 163 1.95 10.26 -6.12
C GLY A 163 1.32 9.23 -5.17
N VAL A 164 1.60 7.93 -5.35
CA VAL A 164 1.00 6.84 -4.57
C VAL A 164 2.04 5.81 -4.15
N ILE A 165 2.08 5.44 -2.87
CA ILE A 165 2.78 4.25 -2.37
C ILE A 165 1.72 3.21 -2.01
N ALA A 166 1.85 1.98 -2.52
CA ALA A 166 0.93 0.88 -2.20
C ALA A 166 1.72 -0.38 -1.80
N ILE A 167 1.66 -0.78 -0.53
CA ILE A 167 2.45 -1.89 0.01
C ILE A 167 1.51 -2.92 0.63
N SER A 168 1.77 -4.20 0.37
CA SER A 168 1.09 -5.33 1.00
C SER A 168 2.11 -6.25 1.65
N VAL A 169 2.02 -6.45 2.97
CA VAL A 169 2.94 -7.32 3.72
C VAL A 169 2.16 -8.36 4.53
N GLU A 170 2.47 -9.64 4.32
CA GLU A 170 1.75 -10.75 4.98
C GLU A 170 2.10 -10.93 6.47
N GLN A 171 3.34 -10.59 6.85
CA GLN A 171 3.88 -10.65 8.21
C GLN A 171 4.30 -9.25 8.70
N ASP A 172 5.60 -9.00 8.83
CA ASP A 172 6.14 -7.82 9.50
C ASP A 172 6.62 -6.79 8.47
N LEU A 173 6.18 -5.53 8.64
CA LEU A 173 6.82 -4.38 8.02
C LEU A 173 7.64 -3.66 9.10
N VAL A 174 8.96 -3.80 9.04
CA VAL A 174 9.90 -3.23 10.01
C VAL A 174 10.53 -1.97 9.42
N LEU A 175 10.45 -0.86 10.15
CA LEU A 175 11.04 0.39 9.71
C LEU A 175 12.45 0.54 10.30
N HIS A 176 13.44 0.72 9.42
CA HIS A 176 14.78 1.24 9.75
C HIS A 176 15.06 2.58 9.06
N ALA A 177 14.09 3.05 8.27
CA ALA A 177 14.07 4.30 7.54
C ALA A 177 12.58 4.67 7.27
N PRO A 178 12.27 5.92 6.90
CA PRO A 178 10.89 6.36 6.73
C PRO A 178 10.24 5.84 5.45
N ILE A 179 8.90 5.76 5.45
CA ILE A 179 8.09 5.67 4.23
C ILE A 179 7.55 7.07 3.94
N PHE A 180 7.90 7.61 2.77
CA PHE A 180 7.87 9.03 2.49
C PHE A 180 7.11 9.36 1.20
N ALA A 181 5.98 10.03 1.34
CA ALA A 181 5.20 10.61 0.25
C ALA A 181 5.05 12.13 0.38
N ASP A 182 5.89 12.81 1.19
CA ASP A 182 5.79 14.26 1.34
C ASP A 182 6.10 14.95 0.02
N THR A 183 5.34 16.00 -0.31
CA THR A 183 5.51 16.81 -1.53
C THR A 183 5.34 16.06 -2.86
N LEU A 184 4.89 14.80 -2.83
CA LEU A 184 4.72 13.94 -4.02
C LEU A 184 3.28 13.91 -4.58
N GLY A 185 2.37 14.70 -4.00
CA GLY A 185 1.00 14.90 -4.48
C GLY A 185 0.90 16.02 -5.53
N TYR A 186 -0.20 16.76 -5.55
CA TYR A 186 -0.42 17.79 -6.57
C TYR A 186 0.64 18.88 -6.52
N LEU A 187 1.07 19.34 -7.70
CA LEU A 187 2.13 20.33 -7.81
C LEU A 187 1.66 21.71 -7.34
N GLY A 188 2.52 22.43 -6.63
CA GLY A 188 2.30 23.83 -6.31
C GLY A 188 2.39 24.72 -7.56
N GLY A 189 1.78 25.90 -7.47
CA GLY A 189 1.81 26.90 -8.53
C GLY A 189 3.25 27.27 -8.84
N LYS A 190 3.65 27.13 -10.11
CA LYS A 190 5.02 27.41 -10.51
C LYS A 190 5.33 28.89 -10.32
N PHE A 191 6.58 29.17 -9.96
CA PHE A 191 7.09 30.52 -10.02
C PHE A 191 7.02 31.03 -11.45
N LEU A 192 6.49 32.24 -11.63
CA LEU A 192 6.57 32.97 -12.86
C LEU A 192 6.71 34.45 -12.54
N MET A 193 7.76 35.08 -13.08
CA MET A 193 7.92 36.52 -12.97
C MET A 193 6.90 37.24 -13.85
N SER A 194 6.20 38.20 -13.24
CA SER A 194 5.24 39.06 -13.91
C SER A 194 5.63 40.52 -13.64
N ASN A 195 6.22 41.19 -14.65
CA ASN A 195 6.66 42.58 -14.54
C ASN A 195 5.48 43.58 -14.67
N SER A 196 4.42 43.36 -13.90
CA SER A 196 3.25 44.23 -13.87
C SER A 196 3.61 45.62 -13.34
N THR A 197 3.35 46.66 -14.13
CA THR A 197 3.39 48.05 -13.65
C THR A 197 2.11 48.38 -12.86
N CYS A 198 2.15 49.41 -12.01
CA CYS A 198 0.97 49.86 -11.24
C CYS A 198 -0.15 50.52 -12.08
N ASN A 199 -0.13 50.35 -13.40
CA ASN A 199 -1.08 50.93 -14.34
C ASN A 199 -2.10 49.89 -14.87
N SER A 200 -2.01 48.62 -14.47
CA SER A 200 -2.93 47.56 -14.88
C SER A 200 -3.27 46.65 -13.72
N PHE A 201 -4.47 46.84 -13.14
CA PHE A 201 -4.97 46.02 -12.04
C PHE A 201 -5.98 44.99 -12.54
N TYR A 202 -5.56 43.74 -12.57
CA TYR A 202 -6.43 42.58 -12.68
C TYR A 202 -6.95 42.14 -11.31
N SER A 203 -8.25 42.34 -11.07
CA SER A 203 -8.96 41.92 -9.86
C SER A 203 -9.68 40.58 -10.01
N GLY A 204 -9.68 40.01 -11.23
CA GLY A 204 -10.35 38.75 -11.54
C GLY A 204 -9.73 37.54 -10.86
N TYR A 205 -10.43 36.42 -10.94
CA TYR A 205 -10.13 35.19 -10.23
C TYR A 205 -9.38 34.18 -11.06
N ALA A 206 -9.48 34.26 -12.39
CA ALA A 206 -8.81 33.35 -13.32
C ALA A 206 -8.36 34.07 -14.58
N TYR A 207 -7.16 33.78 -15.06
CA TYR A 207 -6.66 34.23 -16.36
C TYR A 207 -5.52 33.31 -16.81
N ASN A 208 -5.00 33.52 -18.02
CA ASN A 208 -3.86 32.75 -18.52
C ASN A 208 -2.59 33.16 -17.77
N GLY A 209 -2.14 32.32 -16.84
CA GLY A 209 -0.98 32.58 -16.01
C GLY A 209 0.32 32.73 -16.79
N ASN A 210 0.43 32.14 -17.99
CA ASN A 210 1.61 32.30 -18.85
C ASN A 210 1.59 33.59 -19.68
N SER A 211 0.48 34.34 -19.67
CA SER A 211 0.40 35.58 -20.43
C SER A 211 1.18 36.69 -19.72
N THR A 212 2.10 37.30 -20.43
CA THR A 212 2.80 38.51 -20.00
C THR A 212 2.00 39.78 -20.31
N SER A 213 0.70 39.71 -20.67
CA SER A 213 -0.20 40.87 -20.81
C SER A 213 -1.70 40.49 -20.89
N PRO A 214 -2.64 41.23 -20.27
CA PRO A 214 -2.41 42.19 -19.19
C PRO A 214 -1.98 41.43 -17.93
N GLN A 215 -0.80 41.79 -17.43
CA GLN A 215 -0.14 41.15 -16.29
C GLN A 215 -1.03 41.27 -15.04
N GLY A 216 -1.27 40.15 -14.36
CA GLY A 216 -2.40 40.07 -13.43
C GLY A 216 -2.17 39.34 -12.11
N GLY A 217 -1.29 38.34 -12.08
CA GLY A 217 -1.16 37.45 -10.94
C GLY A 217 -0.13 36.33 -11.10
N ALA A 218 -0.25 35.33 -10.26
CA ALA A 218 0.62 34.17 -10.20
C ALA A 218 -0.13 32.88 -10.50
N LEU A 219 0.62 31.82 -10.80
CA LEU A 219 0.08 30.50 -11.12
C LEU A 219 -0.61 29.88 -9.89
N LYS A 220 -1.73 29.22 -10.14
CA LYS A 220 -2.48 28.43 -9.16
C LYS A 220 -1.77 27.10 -8.89
N GLY A 221 -1.98 26.54 -7.71
CA GLY A 221 -1.61 25.16 -7.43
C GLY A 221 -2.55 24.17 -8.12
N GLU A 222 -2.03 22.98 -8.40
CA GLU A 222 -2.83 21.87 -8.92
C GLU A 222 -3.75 21.29 -7.84
N GLY A 223 -4.84 20.67 -8.29
CA GLY A 223 -5.79 19.95 -7.46
C GLY A 223 -6.55 18.91 -8.28
N VAL A 224 -7.66 18.41 -7.71
CA VAL A 224 -8.53 17.40 -8.33
C VAL A 224 -9.28 17.89 -9.57
N ALA A 225 -9.35 19.21 -9.79
CA ALA A 225 -9.99 19.80 -10.95
C ALA A 225 -8.98 19.97 -12.10
N ASN A 226 -9.47 19.78 -13.33
CA ASN A 226 -8.73 20.12 -14.54
C ASN A 226 -8.88 21.63 -14.81
N VAL A 227 -7.78 22.37 -14.71
CA VAL A 227 -7.76 23.82 -14.93
C VAL A 227 -7.31 24.10 -16.36
N ALA A 228 -8.17 24.74 -17.15
CA ALA A 228 -7.84 25.14 -18.51
C ALA A 228 -6.63 26.09 -18.53
N ALA A 229 -5.79 26.02 -19.57
CA ALA A 229 -4.60 26.86 -19.71
C ALA A 229 -4.92 28.37 -19.62
N GLY A 230 -6.10 28.78 -20.11
CA GLY A 230 -6.61 30.16 -20.02
C GLY A 230 -7.03 30.63 -18.62
N SER A 231 -6.98 29.74 -17.63
CA SER A 231 -7.37 29.98 -16.24
C SER A 231 -6.30 29.50 -15.25
N SER A 232 -5.07 29.25 -15.72
CA SER A 232 -3.96 28.72 -14.93
C SER A 232 -3.42 29.69 -13.86
N GLY A 233 -3.70 30.99 -14.00
CA GLY A 233 -3.26 32.04 -13.08
C GLY A 233 -4.39 32.73 -12.32
N GLY A 234 -4.05 33.36 -11.20
CA GLY A 234 -4.88 34.30 -10.46
C GLY A 234 -5.39 33.82 -9.11
N ARG A 235 -6.11 34.69 -8.39
CA ARG A 235 -6.51 34.48 -6.98
C ARG A 235 -7.53 33.40 -6.70
N GLY A 236 -8.33 32.98 -7.68
CA GLY A 236 -9.32 31.93 -7.47
C GLY A 236 -8.66 30.56 -7.23
N ALA A 237 -9.04 29.85 -6.18
CA ALA A 237 -8.52 28.54 -5.83
C ALA A 237 -9.28 27.43 -6.59
N PRO A 238 -8.65 26.65 -7.47
CA PRO A 238 -9.33 25.61 -8.24
C PRO A 238 -9.53 24.33 -7.42
N ALA A 239 -10.76 24.12 -6.92
CA ALA A 239 -11.06 23.06 -5.97
C ALA A 239 -10.09 23.10 -4.78
N ASN A 240 -9.32 22.04 -4.55
CA ASN A 240 -8.35 21.96 -3.47
C ASN A 240 -6.96 22.54 -3.81
N GLY A 241 -6.72 23.00 -5.04
CA GLY A 241 -5.51 23.76 -5.36
C GLY A 241 -5.57 25.18 -4.81
N GLY A 242 -4.45 25.73 -4.36
CA GLY A 242 -4.35 27.11 -3.87
C GLY A 242 -4.41 28.14 -5.01
N GLY A 243 -5.10 29.25 -4.80
CA GLY A 243 -5.09 30.39 -5.72
C GLY A 243 -3.74 31.11 -5.69
N GLY A 244 -3.27 31.60 -6.84
CA GLY A 244 -2.08 32.44 -6.89
C GLY A 244 -2.33 33.85 -6.32
N GLY A 245 -1.29 34.61 -6.02
CA GLY A 245 -1.42 36.04 -5.70
C GLY A 245 -1.67 36.86 -6.96
N ASN A 246 -2.60 37.83 -6.94
CA ASN A 246 -2.72 38.81 -8.02
C ASN A 246 -1.81 40.04 -7.79
N ASN A 247 -1.75 40.95 -8.77
CA ASN A 247 -1.07 42.25 -8.73
C ASN A 247 -1.14 42.93 -7.36
N HIS A 248 -0.14 43.66 -6.87
CA HIS A 248 1.30 43.54 -7.05
C HIS A 248 1.78 43.00 -5.71
N ASN A 249 2.38 41.82 -5.71
CA ASN A 249 3.05 41.24 -4.55
C ASN A 249 2.10 40.81 -3.42
N ASN A 250 0.90 40.37 -3.81
CA ASN A 250 0.04 39.60 -2.92
C ASN A 250 0.54 38.15 -2.84
N GLY A 251 0.33 37.53 -1.68
CA GLY A 251 0.73 36.16 -1.44
C GLY A 251 -0.23 35.13 -2.04
N GLY A 252 0.29 33.93 -2.29
CA GLY A 252 -0.47 32.77 -2.74
C GLY A 252 -1.23 32.10 -1.59
N GLY A 253 -2.39 31.51 -1.89
CA GLY A 253 -3.16 30.70 -0.94
C GLY A 253 -2.60 29.29 -0.80
N GLY A 254 -2.79 28.67 0.36
CA GLY A 254 -2.38 27.28 0.59
C GLY A 254 -3.23 26.27 -0.19
N GLY A 255 -2.71 25.07 -0.38
CA GLY A 255 -3.45 23.92 -0.92
C GLY A 255 -4.28 23.22 0.16
N ALA A 256 -5.31 22.49 -0.26
CA ALA A 256 -6.27 21.82 0.62
C ALA A 256 -6.36 20.31 0.38
N ASN A 257 -6.96 19.62 1.35
CA ASN A 257 -7.41 18.23 1.24
C ASN A 257 -8.88 18.17 1.70
N LEU A 258 -9.25 17.30 2.64
CA LEU A 258 -10.60 17.24 3.21
C LEU A 258 -10.96 18.46 4.05
N SER A 259 -9.97 19.24 4.48
CA SER A 259 -10.16 20.52 5.18
C SER A 259 -9.64 21.68 4.33
N ALA A 260 -10.10 22.89 4.65
CA ALA A 260 -9.77 24.09 3.87
C ALA A 260 -8.38 24.63 4.21
N ALA A 261 -7.75 25.29 3.23
CA ALA A 261 -6.45 25.92 3.39
C ALA A 261 -6.55 27.39 3.81
N GLY A 262 -5.43 27.98 4.22
CA GLY A 262 -5.32 29.39 4.50
C GLY A 262 -5.21 30.24 3.24
N ALA A 263 -5.81 31.44 3.24
CA ALA A 263 -5.59 32.43 2.19
C ALA A 263 -4.21 33.09 2.33
N GLY A 264 -3.67 33.63 1.23
CA GLY A 264 -2.44 34.43 1.25
C GLY A 264 -2.62 35.77 1.97
N GLY A 265 -1.52 36.47 2.20
CA GLY A 265 -1.49 37.85 2.67
C GLY A 265 -1.70 38.83 1.51
N GLY A 266 -2.23 40.02 1.83
CA GLY A 266 -2.45 41.07 0.85
C GLY A 266 -1.28 42.06 0.77
N ASN A 267 -1.22 42.85 -0.29
CA ASN A 267 -0.44 44.10 -0.29
C ASN A 267 -1.23 45.19 0.46
N TYR A 268 -0.58 45.86 1.42
CA TYR A 268 -1.15 46.92 2.26
C TYR A 268 -0.25 48.16 2.34
N THR A 269 0.45 48.43 1.23
CA THR A 269 1.21 49.66 0.99
C THR A 269 0.28 50.87 0.95
N THR A 270 0.70 52.02 1.47
CA THR A 270 -0.15 53.24 1.66
C THR A 270 0.25 54.45 0.82
N VAL A 271 1.30 54.37 0.00
CA VAL A 271 1.80 55.52 -0.79
C VAL A 271 0.89 55.83 -1.97
N SER A 272 0.62 57.11 -2.20
CA SER A 272 -0.08 57.59 -3.40
C SER A 272 0.66 57.15 -4.67
N GLY A 273 -0.04 56.49 -5.60
CA GLY A 273 0.53 55.92 -6.82
C GLY A 273 1.15 54.51 -6.67
N ALA A 274 1.16 53.94 -5.46
CA ALA A 274 1.55 52.54 -5.27
C ALA A 274 0.44 51.57 -5.72
N CYS A 275 0.85 50.33 -6.02
CA CYS A 275 -0.06 49.24 -6.29
C CYS A 275 -0.74 48.77 -4.97
N THR A 276 -1.84 49.41 -4.55
CA THR A 276 -2.43 49.22 -3.21
C THR A 276 -3.58 48.20 -3.13
N GLY A 277 -3.72 47.33 -4.14
CA GLY A 277 -4.81 46.35 -4.21
C GLY A 277 -4.56 45.07 -3.41
N ASN A 278 -5.49 44.71 -2.53
CA ASN A 278 -5.51 43.43 -1.83
C ASN A 278 -6.19 42.36 -2.68
N TYR A 279 -5.39 41.67 -3.49
CA TYR A 279 -5.83 40.60 -4.37
C TYR A 279 -5.11 39.29 -4.02
N LYS A 280 -5.07 38.97 -2.71
CA LYS A 280 -4.51 37.73 -2.17
C LYS A 280 -5.09 36.47 -2.80
N GLY A 281 -4.22 35.47 -2.96
CA GLY A 281 -4.62 34.13 -3.34
C GLY A 281 -5.57 33.52 -2.32
N LEU A 282 -6.67 32.96 -2.80
CA LEU A 282 -7.60 32.23 -1.95
C LEU A 282 -7.01 30.86 -1.61
N GLY A 283 -7.27 30.38 -0.39
CA GLY A 283 -6.90 29.03 0.01
C GLY A 283 -7.70 27.98 -0.78
N GLY A 284 -7.08 26.83 -1.02
CA GLY A 284 -7.74 25.64 -1.51
C GLY A 284 -8.98 25.29 -0.67
N LYS A 285 -9.99 24.76 -1.34
CA LYS A 285 -11.29 24.43 -0.76
C LYS A 285 -11.29 22.99 -0.26
N ALA A 286 -11.95 22.77 0.86
CA ALA A 286 -12.16 21.44 1.42
C ALA A 286 -12.88 20.53 0.42
N LEU A 287 -12.38 19.30 0.24
CA LEU A 287 -13.06 18.25 -0.51
C LEU A 287 -13.98 17.45 0.41
N SER A 288 -15.16 17.08 -0.09
CA SER A 288 -16.05 16.15 0.61
C SER A 288 -15.66 14.70 0.28
N SER A 289 -15.47 13.82 1.28
CA SER A 289 -15.05 12.43 1.01
C SER A 289 -16.19 11.49 0.54
N TYR A 290 -17.39 12.04 0.23
CA TYR A 290 -18.61 11.32 -0.16
C TYR A 290 -18.85 10.04 0.65
N GLY A 291 -19.06 10.19 1.97
CA GLY A 291 -19.23 9.06 2.88
C GLY A 291 -17.96 8.24 3.15
N GLY A 292 -16.77 8.82 2.95
CA GLY A 292 -15.47 8.15 3.15
C GLY A 292 -15.01 7.26 2.00
N THR A 293 -15.68 7.32 0.84
CA THR A 293 -15.41 6.41 -0.28
C THR A 293 -14.33 6.92 -1.23
N LYS A 294 -13.96 8.20 -1.13
CA LYS A 294 -12.96 8.84 -2.00
C LYS A 294 -11.72 9.27 -1.22
N ILE A 295 -10.56 9.20 -1.87
CA ILE A 295 -9.28 9.64 -1.32
C ILE A 295 -8.54 10.55 -2.29
N PHE A 296 -7.68 11.43 -1.76
CA PHE A 296 -7.05 12.47 -2.56
C PHE A 296 -5.60 12.70 -2.14
N PRO A 297 -4.69 12.99 -3.09
CA PRO A 297 -3.45 13.69 -2.79
C PRO A 297 -3.77 15.08 -2.21
N GLY A 298 -2.83 15.64 -1.46
CA GLY A 298 -2.90 17.04 -1.04
C GLY A 298 -2.85 17.96 -2.25
N GLY A 299 -3.65 19.04 -2.23
CA GLY A 299 -3.58 20.11 -3.23
C GLY A 299 -2.29 20.91 -3.12
N GLY A 300 -1.78 21.39 -4.25
CA GLY A 300 -0.63 22.29 -4.28
C GLY A 300 -1.01 23.70 -3.82
N GLY A 301 -0.10 24.40 -3.15
CA GLY A 301 -0.24 25.82 -2.83
C GLY A 301 -0.14 26.70 -4.08
N GLY A 302 -0.73 27.90 -4.06
CA GLY A 302 -0.57 28.89 -5.13
C GLY A 302 0.74 29.68 -5.00
N ALA A 303 1.27 30.14 -6.13
CA ALA A 303 2.43 31.03 -6.13
C ALA A 303 2.07 32.44 -5.63
N GLY A 304 3.01 33.12 -4.99
CA GLY A 304 2.92 34.57 -4.74
C GLY A 304 3.18 35.38 -6.02
N HIS A 305 2.65 36.60 -6.10
CA HIS A 305 2.98 37.51 -7.21
C HIS A 305 4.39 38.06 -7.05
N VAL A 306 5.16 38.08 -8.15
CA VAL A 306 6.57 38.48 -8.14
C VAL A 306 6.88 39.36 -9.34
N ASN A 307 7.55 40.48 -9.12
CA ASN A 307 7.91 41.42 -10.17
C ASN A 307 9.38 41.88 -10.17
N ASN A 308 10.20 41.48 -9.20
CA ASN A 308 11.64 41.69 -9.22
C ASN A 308 12.41 40.34 -9.20
N ASN A 309 13.65 40.34 -9.67
CA ASN A 309 14.43 39.12 -9.96
C ASN A 309 15.02 38.44 -8.71
N ALA A 310 14.28 38.41 -7.60
CA ALA A 310 14.63 37.63 -6.41
C ALA A 310 14.25 36.15 -6.63
N PRO A 311 15.05 35.18 -6.13
CA PRO A 311 14.70 33.77 -6.20
C PRO A 311 13.54 33.45 -5.25
N THR A 312 12.32 33.69 -5.70
CA THR A 312 11.10 33.29 -5.01
C THR A 312 10.70 31.89 -5.48
N HIS A 313 10.38 31.01 -4.54
CA HIS A 313 9.99 29.63 -4.87
C HIS A 313 8.47 29.56 -5.10
N GLY A 314 8.03 28.60 -5.93
CA GLY A 314 6.61 28.38 -6.20
C GLY A 314 5.81 27.99 -4.96
N GLY A 315 4.52 27.72 -5.16
CA GLY A 315 3.70 27.11 -4.12
C GLY A 315 4.26 25.75 -3.69
N GLY A 316 4.02 25.36 -2.44
CA GLY A 316 4.41 24.04 -1.95
C GLY A 316 3.59 22.94 -2.63
N ASN A 317 4.21 21.84 -3.01
CA ASN A 317 3.50 20.66 -3.51
C ASN A 317 2.71 19.99 -2.38
N GLY A 318 1.57 19.39 -2.68
CA GLY A 318 0.83 18.60 -1.71
C GLY A 318 1.49 17.24 -1.41
N GLY A 319 1.08 16.61 -0.32
CA GLY A 319 1.47 15.25 0.03
C GLY A 319 0.81 14.20 -0.86
N GLY A 320 1.49 13.08 -1.09
CA GLY A 320 0.97 11.96 -1.89
C GLY A 320 -0.03 11.08 -1.12
N ILE A 321 -0.24 9.87 -1.63
CA ILE A 321 -1.06 8.84 -1.01
C ILE A 321 -0.14 7.71 -0.54
N ILE A 322 -0.34 7.22 0.68
CA ILE A 322 0.28 5.98 1.18
C ILE A 322 -0.83 5.00 1.51
N PHE A 323 -0.72 3.77 1.02
CA PHE A 323 -1.67 2.70 1.25
C PHE A 323 -0.90 1.46 1.71
N ILE A 324 -1.08 1.08 2.98
CA ILE A 324 -0.41 -0.08 3.57
C ILE A 324 -1.47 -1.11 4.00
N LEU A 325 -1.36 -2.30 3.41
CA LEU A 325 -2.01 -3.52 3.88
C LEU A 325 -0.94 -4.32 4.63
N GLY A 326 -1.05 -4.46 5.95
CA GLY A 326 -0.05 -5.13 6.76
C GLY A 326 -0.64 -6.04 7.82
N ARG A 327 0.13 -7.01 8.31
CA ARG A 327 -0.23 -7.75 9.53
C ARG A 327 0.32 -7.05 10.77
N ASN A 328 1.63 -6.83 10.83
CA ASN A 328 2.31 -6.12 11.92
C ASN A 328 3.13 -4.95 11.38
N ILE A 329 3.11 -3.82 12.07
CA ILE A 329 3.98 -2.68 11.78
C ILE A 329 4.93 -2.45 12.96
N ILE A 330 6.24 -2.49 12.70
CA ILE A 330 7.27 -2.28 13.72
C ILE A 330 7.98 -0.95 13.41
N GLY A 331 7.66 0.10 14.16
CA GLY A 331 8.05 1.46 13.81
C GLY A 331 9.49 1.85 14.15
N ASN A 332 10.07 1.28 15.21
CA ASN A 332 11.45 1.54 15.68
C ASN A 332 11.86 3.03 15.77
N GLY A 333 10.93 3.97 15.94
CA GLY A 333 11.20 5.41 15.99
C GLY A 333 11.13 6.13 14.64
N PHE A 334 10.81 5.43 13.54
CA PHE A 334 10.68 6.01 12.21
C PHE A 334 9.25 6.45 11.90
N SER A 335 9.08 7.09 10.74
CA SER A 335 7.82 7.71 10.33
C SER A 335 7.26 7.17 9.01
N ILE A 336 5.95 7.28 8.88
CA ILE A 336 5.19 7.13 7.64
C ILE A 336 4.55 8.51 7.37
N THR A 337 4.99 9.21 6.32
CA THR A 337 4.63 10.62 6.14
C THR A 337 4.16 10.94 4.72
N ALA A 338 3.10 11.74 4.62
CA ALA A 338 2.54 12.27 3.38
C ALA A 338 2.21 13.76 3.55
N SER A 339 3.14 14.55 4.04
CA SER A 339 2.97 15.96 4.37
C SER A 339 3.11 16.88 3.15
N GLY A 340 2.47 18.05 3.22
CA GLY A 340 2.59 19.09 2.21
C GLY A 340 3.88 19.89 2.34
N GLY A 341 4.36 20.42 1.21
CA GLY A 341 5.57 21.23 1.14
C GLY A 341 5.34 22.67 1.58
N VAL A 342 6.38 23.29 2.15
CA VAL A 342 6.37 24.72 2.54
C VAL A 342 6.34 25.60 1.29
N GLY A 343 5.54 26.67 1.33
CA GLY A 343 5.51 27.66 0.27
C GLY A 343 6.78 28.52 0.23
N GLY A 344 7.19 28.92 -0.98
CA GLY A 344 8.37 29.77 -1.16
C GLY A 344 8.32 31.11 -0.42
N ASN A 345 9.40 31.41 0.31
CA ASN A 345 9.63 32.75 0.86
C ASN A 345 9.90 33.76 -0.25
N SER A 346 9.68 35.04 0.05
CA SER A 346 9.97 36.15 -0.85
C SER A 346 10.75 37.26 -0.15
N GLY A 347 11.55 37.99 -0.94
CA GLY A 347 12.17 39.25 -0.52
C GLY A 347 11.69 40.36 -1.43
N SER A 348 10.91 41.30 -0.91
CA SER A 348 10.28 42.38 -1.69
C SER A 348 9.21 41.94 -2.69
N ASP A 349 8.58 40.78 -2.49
CA ASP A 349 7.47 40.27 -3.32
C ASP A 349 6.41 39.52 -2.49
N GLY A 350 5.34 39.05 -3.13
CA GLY A 350 4.38 38.16 -2.48
C GLY A 350 4.96 36.77 -2.27
N ALA A 351 4.78 36.19 -1.09
CA ALA A 351 5.24 34.84 -0.80
C ALA A 351 4.22 33.78 -1.22
N SER A 352 4.67 32.54 -1.42
CA SER A 352 3.85 31.45 -1.95
C SER A 352 3.17 30.65 -0.85
N GLY A 353 2.01 30.06 -1.14
CA GLY A 353 1.26 29.23 -0.20
C GLY A 353 1.85 27.83 -0.04
N GLY A 354 1.64 27.22 1.12
CA GLY A 354 2.04 25.83 1.40
C GLY A 354 1.10 24.79 0.77
N GLY A 355 1.61 23.60 0.46
CA GLY A 355 0.80 22.48 -0.02
C GLY A 355 0.06 21.77 1.11
N ALA A 356 -1.05 21.11 0.81
CA ALA A 356 -1.78 20.32 1.81
C ALA A 356 -1.12 18.98 2.11
N GLY A 357 -1.39 18.43 3.30
CA GLY A 357 -1.16 17.02 3.59
C GLY A 357 -1.95 16.09 2.65
N GLY A 358 -1.41 14.91 2.43
CA GLY A 358 -1.95 13.86 1.56
C GLY A 358 -2.88 12.89 2.29
N THR A 359 -3.00 11.67 1.77
CA THR A 359 -3.81 10.61 2.39
C THR A 359 -2.94 9.43 2.81
N ILE A 360 -3.13 8.91 4.02
CA ILE A 360 -2.50 7.68 4.49
C ILE A 360 -3.60 6.69 4.88
N ILE A 361 -3.62 5.50 4.28
CA ILE A 361 -4.50 4.39 4.66
C ILE A 361 -3.65 3.30 5.30
N MET A 362 -3.98 2.98 6.56
CA MET A 362 -3.38 1.90 7.33
C MET A 362 -4.44 0.82 7.58
N HIS A 363 -4.31 -0.30 6.87
CA HIS A 363 -5.08 -1.51 7.14
C HIS A 363 -4.18 -2.57 7.77
N VAL A 364 -4.15 -2.60 9.10
CA VAL A 364 -3.25 -3.44 9.89
C VAL A 364 -4.07 -4.48 10.65
N LEU A 365 -3.75 -5.76 10.47
CA LEU A 365 -4.57 -6.86 10.98
C LEU A 365 -4.32 -7.21 12.44
N ASN A 366 -3.10 -6.99 12.95
CA ASN A 366 -2.73 -7.43 14.29
C ASN A 366 -2.24 -6.28 15.18
N ASN A 367 -1.04 -5.75 14.97
CA ASN A 367 -0.50 -4.74 15.89
C ASN A 367 0.45 -3.70 15.26
N TYR A 368 0.62 -2.61 16.02
CA TYR A 368 1.70 -1.65 15.88
C TYR A 368 2.63 -1.83 17.08
N THR A 369 3.93 -1.96 16.85
CA THR A 369 4.93 -2.16 17.90
C THR A 369 6.08 -1.17 17.75
N GLY A 370 6.63 -0.72 18.88
CA GLY A 370 7.67 0.29 18.93
C GLY A 370 7.15 1.70 18.61
N PRO A 371 7.96 2.75 18.85
CA PRO A 371 7.56 4.11 18.52
C PRO A 371 7.36 4.25 17.01
N LEU A 372 6.26 4.88 16.61
CA LEU A 372 5.90 5.14 15.22
C LEU A 372 5.18 6.48 15.14
N SER A 373 5.55 7.30 14.15
CA SER A 373 4.80 8.51 13.80
C SER A 373 4.16 8.36 12.43
N ILE A 374 2.87 8.67 12.32
CA ILE A 374 2.16 8.74 11.04
C ILE A 374 1.65 10.16 10.82
N THR A 375 2.12 10.82 9.77
CA THR A 375 1.93 12.27 9.61
C THR A 375 1.43 12.63 8.21
N ALA A 376 0.36 13.43 8.14
CA ALA A 376 -0.11 14.05 6.91
C ALA A 376 -0.39 15.53 7.18
N ASP A 377 0.66 16.27 7.55
CA ASP A 377 0.55 17.68 7.92
C ASP A 377 0.53 18.59 6.69
N GLY A 378 -0.07 19.76 6.81
CA GLY A 378 0.00 20.82 5.81
C GLY A 378 1.33 21.57 5.87
N GLY A 379 1.83 21.99 4.72
CA GLY A 379 3.02 22.83 4.62
C GLY A 379 2.73 24.28 5.05
N GLY A 380 3.70 24.90 5.72
CA GLY A 380 3.60 26.32 6.09
C GLY A 380 3.58 27.25 4.88
N GLY A 381 2.95 28.41 5.02
CA GLY A 381 3.02 29.48 4.03
C GLY A 381 4.38 30.18 4.05
N GLY A 382 4.82 30.69 2.89
CA GLY A 382 6.08 31.41 2.77
C GLY A 382 6.07 32.75 3.51
N THR A 383 7.21 33.15 4.05
CA THR A 383 7.43 34.46 4.69
C THR A 383 7.72 35.54 3.66
N ALA A 384 7.08 36.70 3.80
CA ALA A 384 7.36 37.89 2.99
C ALA A 384 8.31 38.83 3.74
N ASN A 385 9.55 38.97 3.25
CA ASN A 385 10.53 39.89 3.82
C ASN A 385 10.53 41.23 3.07
N ASN A 386 10.01 42.27 3.74
CA ASN A 386 9.87 43.62 3.24
C ASN A 386 11.11 44.51 3.51
N GLN A 387 12.20 43.94 4.05
CA GLN A 387 13.56 44.49 4.22
C GLN A 387 13.65 45.91 4.81
N ASN A 388 12.70 46.30 5.67
CA ASN A 388 12.62 47.60 6.36
C ASN A 388 12.55 48.83 5.43
N ILE A 389 12.15 48.65 4.17
CA ILE A 389 11.96 49.80 3.28
C ILE A 389 10.62 50.45 3.59
N LEU A 390 10.64 51.78 3.72
CA LEU A 390 9.48 52.59 4.02
C LEU A 390 8.35 52.32 3.01
N ASN A 391 7.18 52.01 3.54
CA ASN A 391 5.94 51.69 2.82
C ASN A 391 6.04 50.46 1.90
N ARG A 392 6.96 49.54 2.13
CA ARG A 392 6.98 48.25 1.42
C ARG A 392 6.29 47.19 2.26
N CYS A 393 5.11 46.75 1.82
CA CYS A 393 4.18 45.99 2.65
C CYS A 393 3.47 44.92 1.82
N TYR A 394 4.19 43.84 1.51
CA TYR A 394 3.73 42.73 0.68
C TYR A 394 3.32 41.53 1.52
N GLY A 395 2.50 40.66 0.92
CA GLY A 395 1.79 39.62 1.66
C GLY A 395 2.50 38.28 1.67
N ALA A 396 2.55 37.65 2.85
CA ALA A 396 2.99 36.29 3.06
C ALA A 396 2.09 35.21 2.42
N GLY A 397 2.53 33.96 2.40
CA GLY A 397 1.77 32.83 1.87
C GLY A 397 0.77 32.24 2.86
N GLY A 398 -0.34 31.70 2.37
CA GLY A 398 -1.29 30.93 3.19
C GLY A 398 -0.76 29.53 3.52
N GLY A 399 -1.06 29.02 4.71
CA GLY A 399 -0.73 27.66 5.11
C GLY A 399 -1.60 26.61 4.41
N GLY A 400 -1.02 25.47 4.04
CA GLY A 400 -1.75 24.33 3.48
C GLY A 400 -2.54 23.59 4.55
N SER A 401 -3.66 22.96 4.21
CA SER A 401 -4.44 22.18 5.18
C SER A 401 -3.73 20.88 5.58
N GLY A 402 -4.12 20.31 6.72
CA GLY A 402 -3.79 18.92 7.03
C GLY A 402 -4.47 17.95 6.06
N GLY A 403 -3.92 16.74 5.99
CA GLY A 403 -4.38 15.64 5.16
C GLY A 403 -5.38 14.71 5.85
N ALA A 404 -5.40 13.44 5.46
CA ALA A 404 -6.27 12.44 6.06
C ALA A 404 -5.50 11.16 6.40
N ILE A 405 -5.71 10.62 7.60
CA ILE A 405 -5.17 9.32 8.03
C ILE A 405 -6.33 8.39 8.35
N TYR A 406 -6.36 7.21 7.73
CA TYR A 406 -7.39 6.20 7.89
C TYR A 406 -6.81 4.97 8.58
N PHE A 407 -7.47 4.50 9.64
CA PHE A 407 -7.17 3.26 10.33
C PHE A 407 -8.34 2.29 10.22
N ASN A 408 -8.07 1.02 9.96
CA ASN A 408 -9.08 -0.04 9.93
C ASN A 408 -9.63 -0.44 11.30
N THR A 409 -9.01 0.03 12.38
CA THR A 409 -9.40 -0.21 13.77
C THR A 409 -9.68 1.10 14.49
N ALA A 410 -9.99 1.04 15.79
CA ALA A 410 -9.83 2.18 16.68
C ALA A 410 -8.40 2.75 16.60
N LEU A 411 -8.25 4.03 16.95
CA LEU A 411 -6.96 4.75 16.85
C LEU A 411 -5.87 3.98 17.61
N PRO A 412 -4.84 3.47 16.92
CA PRO A 412 -3.71 2.81 17.59
C PRO A 412 -2.96 3.77 18.50
N ALA A 413 -2.31 3.24 19.54
CA ALA A 413 -1.48 3.99 20.49
C ALA A 413 -0.12 4.39 19.88
N ILE A 414 -0.16 5.17 18.81
CA ILE A 414 0.98 5.72 18.07
C ILE A 414 0.82 7.24 17.95
N THR A 415 1.90 7.94 17.58
CA THR A 415 1.80 9.36 17.27
C THR A 415 1.17 9.52 15.88
N SER A 416 0.10 10.30 15.79
CA SER A 416 -0.51 10.68 14.52
C SER A 416 -0.73 12.19 14.46
N SER A 417 -0.45 12.80 13.31
CA SER A 417 -0.64 14.24 13.09
C SER A 417 -1.22 14.53 11.72
N VAL A 418 -2.18 15.46 11.71
CA VAL A 418 -2.84 16.01 10.52
C VAL A 418 -2.97 17.52 10.68
N THR A 419 -1.94 18.16 11.23
CA THR A 419 -1.97 19.58 11.58
C THR A 419 -1.96 20.44 10.31
N GLY A 420 -2.76 21.51 10.30
CA GLY A 420 -2.70 22.50 9.23
C GLY A 420 -1.41 23.32 9.30
N GLY A 421 -0.83 23.62 8.15
CA GLY A 421 0.36 24.46 8.04
C GLY A 421 0.11 25.87 8.56
N ALA A 422 1.09 26.44 9.25
CA ALA A 422 1.02 27.81 9.74
C ALA A 422 0.94 28.82 8.59
N ALA A 423 0.26 29.95 8.82
CA ALA A 423 0.36 31.12 7.96
C ALA A 423 1.82 31.60 7.86
N GLY A 424 2.22 32.07 6.68
CA GLY A 424 3.46 32.82 6.55
C GLY A 424 3.38 34.17 7.26
N SER A 425 4.54 34.74 7.58
CA SER A 425 4.65 36.03 8.28
C SER A 425 5.15 37.13 7.35
N ASP A 426 4.70 38.36 7.60
CA ASP A 426 5.30 39.56 7.01
C ASP A 426 6.37 40.07 7.97
N VAL A 427 7.62 40.20 7.51
CA VAL A 427 8.75 40.66 8.31
C VAL A 427 9.43 41.87 7.67
N GLY A 428 10.12 42.67 8.48
CA GLY A 428 10.82 43.86 7.99
C GLY A 428 9.88 44.92 7.41
N VAL A 429 8.74 45.14 8.04
CA VAL A 429 7.71 46.11 7.60
C VAL A 429 7.96 47.50 8.22
N SER A 430 7.71 48.57 7.45
CA SER A 430 7.89 49.95 7.91
C SER A 430 6.92 50.89 7.17
N GLY A 431 6.24 51.80 7.88
CA GLY A 431 5.33 52.80 7.28
C GLY A 431 4.02 52.27 6.68
N CYS A 432 3.67 51.01 6.94
CA CYS A 432 2.56 50.32 6.29
C CYS A 432 1.16 50.75 6.76
N GLY A 433 0.14 50.41 5.95
CA GLY A 433 -1.27 50.50 6.34
C GLY A 433 -1.70 49.34 7.25
N THR A 434 -3.02 49.14 7.39
CA THR A 434 -3.57 48.01 8.15
C THR A 434 -3.14 46.67 7.52
N PRO A 435 -2.47 45.78 8.28
CA PRO A 435 -2.02 44.50 7.75
C PRO A 435 -3.15 43.65 7.19
N VAL A 436 -2.88 42.94 6.09
CA VAL A 436 -3.75 41.89 5.55
C VAL A 436 -3.04 40.56 5.72
N PRO A 437 -3.17 39.89 6.87
CA PRO A 437 -2.40 38.69 7.16
C PRO A 437 -2.85 37.51 6.31
N ALA A 438 -1.90 36.60 6.08
CA ALA A 438 -2.18 35.26 5.61
C ALA A 438 -2.92 34.44 6.67
N GLY A 439 -3.62 33.39 6.25
CA GLY A 439 -4.29 32.43 7.12
C GLY A 439 -3.51 31.12 7.25
N SER A 440 -3.66 30.45 8.39
CA SER A 440 -3.20 29.07 8.56
C SER A 440 -4.16 28.10 7.87
N GLY A 441 -3.64 26.95 7.44
CA GLY A 441 -4.47 25.84 7.01
C GLY A 441 -5.24 25.25 8.18
N GLN A 442 -6.40 24.64 7.90
CA GLN A 442 -7.13 23.89 8.91
C GLN A 442 -6.51 22.51 9.14
N ASN A 443 -6.67 21.96 10.34
CA ASN A 443 -6.29 20.58 10.61
C ASN A 443 -7.12 19.63 9.73
N GLY A 444 -6.50 18.51 9.37
CA GLY A 444 -7.09 17.42 8.63
C GLY A 444 -7.87 16.45 9.51
N PHE A 445 -8.00 15.20 9.05
CA PHE A 445 -8.86 14.21 9.68
C PHE A 445 -8.13 12.91 10.00
N ILE A 446 -8.39 12.36 11.19
CA ILE A 446 -8.08 10.98 11.53
C ILE A 446 -9.40 10.21 11.54
N ILE A 447 -9.49 9.16 10.73
CA ILE A 447 -10.70 8.36 10.50
C ILE A 447 -10.41 6.93 10.93
N THR A 448 -11.21 6.38 11.83
CA THR A 448 -11.04 5.03 12.40
C THR A 448 -12.13 4.10 11.93
N ASN A 449 -11.93 2.79 12.12
CA ASN A 449 -12.83 1.73 11.64
C ASN A 449 -13.10 1.81 10.12
N TYR A 450 -12.09 2.25 9.37
CA TYR A 450 -12.16 2.41 7.94
C TYR A 450 -12.06 1.08 7.20
N SER A 451 -13.00 0.83 6.30
CA SER A 451 -12.90 -0.27 5.33
C SER A 451 -12.57 0.29 3.97
N TYR A 452 -11.45 -0.16 3.40
CA TYR A 452 -11.09 0.26 2.07
C TYR A 452 -12.00 -0.36 1.01
N ARG A 453 -12.09 0.30 -0.13
CA ARG A 453 -12.95 -0.16 -1.23
C ARG A 453 -12.31 -1.35 -1.95
N THR A 454 -12.99 -2.49 -1.92
CA THR A 454 -12.64 -3.72 -2.65
C THR A 454 -13.91 -4.51 -2.93
N SER A 455 -13.92 -5.28 -4.03
CA SER A 455 -15.04 -6.11 -4.45
C SER A 455 -14.84 -7.57 -4.07
N THR A 456 -15.93 -8.25 -3.75
CA THR A 456 -15.97 -9.72 -3.54
C THR A 456 -16.83 -10.42 -4.58
N ASN A 457 -17.43 -9.69 -5.52
CA ASN A 457 -18.25 -10.27 -6.58
C ASN A 457 -17.35 -10.72 -7.73
N VAL A 458 -17.29 -12.02 -8.00
CA VAL A 458 -16.41 -12.58 -9.03
C VAL A 458 -16.82 -12.10 -10.42
N SER A 459 -15.85 -11.73 -11.26
CA SER A 459 -16.08 -11.34 -12.65
C SER A 459 -16.18 -12.57 -13.57
N ASN A 460 -17.05 -12.51 -14.58
CA ASN A 460 -17.24 -13.61 -15.53
C ASN A 460 -16.05 -13.77 -16.50
N SER A 461 -15.17 -12.78 -16.58
CA SER A 461 -14.06 -12.69 -17.55
C SER A 461 -12.92 -13.65 -17.22
N CYS A 462 -12.78 -13.97 -15.94
CA CYS A 462 -11.80 -14.93 -15.45
C CYS A 462 -12.16 -16.38 -15.72
N ALA A 463 -13.40 -16.65 -16.16
CA ALA A 463 -13.82 -17.99 -16.55
C ALA A 463 -13.32 -18.40 -17.95
N LEU A 464 -12.77 -17.46 -18.75
CA LEU A 464 -12.43 -17.67 -20.17
C LEU A 464 -10.93 -17.54 -20.50
N ALA A 465 -10.08 -17.17 -19.54
CA ALA A 465 -8.62 -17.19 -19.68
C ALA A 465 -8.04 -18.31 -18.79
N LEU A 466 -7.49 -19.37 -19.39
CA LEU A 466 -6.86 -20.50 -18.70
C LEU A 466 -5.34 -20.45 -18.87
N PRO A 467 -4.53 -20.74 -17.83
CA PRO A 467 -4.60 -21.94 -16.97
C PRO A 467 -5.16 -21.70 -15.56
N ILE A 468 -5.43 -22.78 -14.82
CA ILE A 468 -6.25 -22.79 -13.60
C ILE A 468 -5.60 -21.99 -12.44
N ASN A 469 -6.31 -20.99 -11.91
CA ASN A 469 -5.89 -20.28 -10.69
C ASN A 469 -6.75 -20.75 -9.50
N LEU A 470 -6.09 -21.25 -8.46
CA LEU A 470 -6.69 -21.42 -7.13
C LEU A 470 -7.25 -20.07 -6.66
N VAL A 471 -8.56 -19.99 -6.43
CA VAL A 471 -9.23 -18.76 -6.00
C VAL A 471 -9.01 -18.51 -4.51
N SER A 472 -9.14 -19.56 -3.71
CA SER A 472 -8.93 -19.48 -2.26
C SER A 472 -8.50 -20.83 -1.70
N PHE A 473 -7.80 -20.79 -0.57
CA PHE A 473 -7.50 -21.95 0.25
C PHE A 473 -7.50 -21.53 1.71
N THR A 474 -8.25 -22.23 2.55
CA THR A 474 -8.35 -22.01 3.98
C THR A 474 -8.09 -23.32 4.71
N ALA A 475 -7.49 -23.22 5.89
CA ALA A 475 -7.40 -24.30 6.87
C ALA A 475 -7.94 -23.75 8.18
N THR A 476 -8.79 -24.51 8.87
CA THR A 476 -9.43 -24.08 10.11
C THR A 476 -9.47 -25.23 11.09
N LEU A 477 -9.01 -24.99 12.31
CA LEU A 477 -9.03 -25.99 13.38
C LEU A 477 -10.47 -26.23 13.86
N LYS A 478 -10.97 -27.46 13.70
CA LYS A 478 -12.22 -27.99 14.27
C LYS A 478 -11.88 -29.13 15.22
N LYS A 479 -11.38 -28.78 16.42
CA LYS A 479 -10.76 -29.69 17.40
C LYS A 479 -11.40 -31.11 17.43
N PRO A 480 -10.62 -32.19 17.25
CA PRO A 480 -9.16 -32.25 17.00
C PRO A 480 -8.74 -32.13 15.52
N ASP A 481 -9.68 -32.02 14.60
CA ASP A 481 -9.42 -32.10 13.16
C ASP A 481 -9.12 -30.74 12.53
N VAL A 482 -8.48 -30.74 11.36
CA VAL A 482 -8.29 -29.54 10.55
C VAL A 482 -9.17 -29.62 9.33
N SER A 483 -10.11 -28.69 9.20
CA SER A 483 -11.00 -28.57 8.03
C SER A 483 -10.31 -27.68 7.00
N LEU A 484 -10.23 -28.18 5.76
CA LEU A 484 -9.59 -27.50 4.64
C LEU A 484 -10.61 -27.27 3.54
N ALA A 485 -10.67 -26.04 3.03
CA ALA A 485 -11.57 -25.68 1.96
C ALA A 485 -10.84 -24.85 0.90
N TRP A 486 -11.16 -25.07 -0.36
CA TRP A 486 -10.60 -24.30 -1.47
C TRP A 486 -11.56 -24.18 -2.62
N VAL A 487 -11.31 -23.17 -3.44
CA VAL A 487 -12.11 -22.88 -4.64
C VAL A 487 -11.19 -22.90 -5.86
N ILE A 488 -11.58 -23.70 -6.86
CA ILE A 488 -10.86 -23.83 -8.14
C ILE A 488 -11.66 -23.11 -9.22
N ALA A 489 -11.01 -22.22 -9.98
CA ALA A 489 -11.68 -21.42 -11.00
C ALA A 489 -12.20 -22.24 -12.20
N ASN A 490 -11.48 -23.30 -12.63
CA ASN A 490 -11.90 -24.15 -13.75
C ASN A 490 -11.72 -25.66 -13.48
N PRO A 491 -12.64 -26.31 -12.75
CA PRO A 491 -12.54 -27.73 -12.45
C PRO A 491 -12.48 -28.64 -13.69
N LEU A 492 -12.84 -28.17 -14.89
CA LEU A 492 -12.76 -28.97 -16.12
C LEU A 492 -11.30 -29.26 -16.57
N ALA A 493 -10.38 -28.33 -16.31
CA ALA A 493 -8.95 -28.48 -16.62
C ALA A 493 -8.19 -29.27 -15.53
N LEU A 494 -8.78 -29.37 -14.34
CA LEU A 494 -8.22 -30.08 -13.19
C LEU A 494 -8.20 -31.60 -13.42
N ASP A 495 -7.06 -32.23 -13.16
CA ASP A 495 -6.96 -33.68 -13.02
C ASP A 495 -7.25 -34.07 -11.57
N HIS A 496 -6.45 -33.55 -10.63
CA HIS A 496 -6.63 -33.76 -9.21
C HIS A 496 -5.92 -32.68 -8.38
N VAL A 497 -6.23 -32.63 -7.08
CA VAL A 497 -5.52 -31.85 -6.06
C VAL A 497 -4.90 -32.80 -5.04
N GLU A 498 -3.63 -32.61 -4.69
CA GLU A 498 -3.01 -33.28 -3.55
C GLU A 498 -2.94 -32.32 -2.37
N LEU A 499 -3.59 -32.68 -1.27
CA LEU A 499 -3.37 -32.04 0.02
C LEU A 499 -2.05 -32.52 0.60
N GLN A 500 -1.15 -31.58 0.92
CA GLN A 500 0.12 -31.85 1.57
C GLN A 500 0.20 -31.17 2.94
N ARG A 501 0.84 -31.85 3.90
CA ARG A 501 1.14 -31.33 5.25
C ARG A 501 2.60 -31.53 5.58
N LYS A 502 3.15 -30.61 6.36
CA LYS A 502 4.35 -30.85 7.16
C LYS A 502 4.11 -30.43 8.61
N LYS A 503 4.75 -31.14 9.53
CA LYS A 503 4.93 -30.68 10.91
C LYS A 503 6.21 -29.85 10.98
N GLU A 504 6.28 -28.93 11.94
CA GLU A 504 7.51 -28.16 12.17
C GLU A 504 8.73 -29.07 12.37
N GLY A 505 9.78 -28.84 11.58
CA GLY A 505 11.00 -29.68 11.57
C GLY A 505 10.93 -30.93 10.68
N GLU A 506 9.80 -31.18 10.00
CA GLU A 506 9.61 -32.31 9.09
C GLU A 506 9.43 -31.88 7.62
N ASP A 507 9.60 -32.84 6.70
CA ASP A 507 9.38 -32.66 5.26
C ASP A 507 7.88 -32.69 4.89
N TRP A 508 7.56 -32.14 3.72
CA TRP A 508 6.20 -32.20 3.16
C TRP A 508 5.80 -33.63 2.80
N GLN A 509 4.63 -34.05 3.28
CA GLN A 509 4.02 -35.35 3.00
C GLN A 509 2.66 -35.15 2.33
N PRO A 510 2.32 -35.90 1.27
CA PRO A 510 0.96 -35.95 0.76
C PRO A 510 0.06 -36.66 1.77
N ILE A 511 -1.03 -36.00 2.17
CA ILE A 511 -2.05 -36.60 3.04
C ILE A 511 -3.13 -37.26 2.19
N GLN A 512 -3.60 -36.56 1.17
CA GLN A 512 -4.78 -36.98 0.43
C GLN A 512 -4.74 -36.49 -1.02
N LYS A 513 -5.25 -37.31 -1.93
CA LYS A 513 -5.48 -36.97 -3.34
C LYS A 513 -6.98 -36.85 -3.59
N ILE A 514 -7.42 -35.67 -4.02
CA ILE A 514 -8.81 -35.31 -4.28
C ILE A 514 -9.00 -35.21 -5.78
N SER A 515 -9.86 -36.05 -6.35
CA SER A 515 -10.16 -36.02 -7.79
C SER A 515 -11.02 -34.82 -8.14
N THR A 516 -10.93 -34.35 -9.38
CA THR A 516 -11.79 -33.27 -9.88
C THR A 516 -13.28 -33.60 -9.77
N ILE A 517 -14.10 -32.59 -9.48
CA ILE A 517 -15.56 -32.62 -9.56
C ILE A 517 -15.96 -31.62 -10.66
N PRO A 518 -16.22 -32.06 -11.90
CA PRO A 518 -16.36 -31.18 -13.07
C PRO A 518 -17.44 -30.09 -12.97
N GLN A 519 -18.42 -30.23 -12.08
CA GLN A 519 -19.52 -29.29 -11.86
C GLN A 519 -19.41 -28.49 -10.56
N SER A 520 -18.32 -28.64 -9.80
CA SER A 520 -18.10 -27.93 -8.55
C SER A 520 -16.79 -27.17 -8.58
N ASN A 521 -16.87 -25.88 -8.24
CA ASN A 521 -15.70 -25.05 -7.99
C ASN A 521 -15.24 -25.17 -6.53
N ASP A 522 -16.14 -25.61 -5.64
CA ASP A 522 -15.90 -25.72 -4.21
C ASP A 522 -15.44 -27.14 -3.86
N TYR A 523 -14.35 -27.19 -3.09
CA TYR A 523 -13.75 -28.42 -2.61
C TYR A 523 -13.47 -28.29 -1.12
N GLN A 524 -13.63 -29.39 -0.41
CA GLN A 524 -13.33 -29.46 1.01
C GLN A 524 -12.80 -30.85 1.36
N THR A 525 -11.94 -30.89 2.38
CA THR A 525 -11.54 -32.13 3.04
C THR A 525 -11.15 -31.87 4.48
N GLU A 526 -10.86 -32.93 5.22
CA GLU A 526 -10.43 -32.86 6.61
C GLU A 526 -9.14 -33.67 6.80
N ASP A 527 -8.20 -33.09 7.55
CA ASP A 527 -7.08 -33.84 8.11
C ASP A 527 -7.47 -34.27 9.52
N LEU A 528 -7.72 -35.56 9.68
CA LEU A 528 -8.26 -36.14 10.89
C LEU A 528 -7.14 -36.41 11.91
N HIS A 529 -7.29 -35.85 13.11
CA HIS A 529 -6.41 -36.06 14.25
C HIS A 529 -4.91 -35.95 13.91
N PRO A 530 -4.42 -34.83 13.35
CA PRO A 530 -3.01 -34.64 12.99
C PRO A 530 -2.04 -34.69 14.18
N GLY A 531 -2.56 -34.65 15.41
CA GLY A 531 -1.80 -34.57 16.66
C GLY A 531 -1.54 -33.13 17.09
N TYR A 532 -0.56 -32.93 17.95
CA TYR A 532 -0.23 -31.62 18.53
C TYR A 532 1.01 -31.00 17.89
N GLY A 533 1.06 -29.66 17.89
CA GLY A 533 2.17 -28.88 17.37
C GLY A 533 1.77 -27.89 16.28
N ASN A 534 2.76 -27.38 15.57
CA ASN A 534 2.58 -26.47 14.45
C ASN A 534 2.54 -27.27 13.14
N PHE A 535 1.41 -27.22 12.45
CA PHE A 535 1.20 -27.87 11.15
C PHE A 535 1.08 -26.83 10.05
N TYR A 536 1.63 -27.17 8.89
CA TYR A 536 1.57 -26.36 7.69
C TYR A 536 0.91 -27.17 6.59
N TYR A 537 -0.07 -26.57 5.91
CA TYR A 537 -0.84 -27.19 4.83
C TYR A 537 -0.64 -26.43 3.53
N ARG A 538 -0.60 -27.16 2.41
CA ARG A 538 -0.67 -26.60 1.06
C ARG A 538 -1.36 -27.57 0.12
N LEU A 539 -1.87 -27.06 -0.98
CA LEU A 539 -2.39 -27.86 -2.09
C LEU A 539 -1.34 -27.92 -3.20
N LEU A 540 -1.16 -29.09 -3.79
CA LEU A 540 -0.55 -29.28 -5.10
C LEU A 540 -1.68 -29.55 -6.10
N ILE A 541 -1.86 -28.65 -7.05
CA ILE A 541 -2.91 -28.70 -8.06
C ILE A 541 -2.28 -29.26 -9.32
N VAL A 542 -2.87 -30.32 -9.87
CA VAL A 542 -2.37 -31.00 -11.06
C VAL A 542 -3.43 -30.96 -12.15
N GLU A 543 -3.03 -30.47 -13.32
CA GLU A 543 -3.89 -30.37 -14.50
C GLU A 543 -3.81 -31.61 -15.40
N LYS A 544 -4.82 -31.80 -16.26
CA LYS A 544 -4.86 -32.90 -17.24
C LYS A 544 -3.73 -32.85 -18.28
N ASN A 545 -3.17 -31.68 -18.53
CA ASN A 545 -2.00 -31.48 -19.39
C ASN A 545 -0.65 -31.76 -18.67
N GLY A 546 -0.68 -32.02 -17.35
CA GLY A 546 0.50 -32.27 -16.53
C GLY A 546 1.09 -31.05 -15.81
N GLU A 547 0.55 -29.84 -16.01
CA GLU A 547 0.98 -28.65 -15.28
C GLU A 547 0.69 -28.76 -13.77
N ARG A 548 1.53 -28.10 -12.97
CA ARG A 548 1.51 -28.19 -11.50
C ARG A 548 1.63 -26.81 -10.86
N ALA A 549 0.75 -26.52 -9.91
CA ALA A 549 0.78 -25.29 -9.11
C ALA A 549 0.64 -25.60 -7.62
N TYR A 550 1.26 -24.77 -6.76
CA TYR A 550 1.08 -24.87 -5.31
C TYR A 550 0.22 -23.73 -4.77
N SER A 551 -0.58 -24.00 -3.75
CA SER A 551 -1.25 -22.95 -2.98
C SER A 551 -0.28 -22.19 -2.08
N ALA A 552 -0.73 -21.03 -1.58
CA ALA A 552 -0.15 -20.45 -0.37
C ALA A 552 -0.24 -21.44 0.81
N ILE A 553 0.70 -21.35 1.74
CA ILE A 553 0.75 -22.21 2.93
C ILE A 553 -0.25 -21.70 3.98
N ARG A 554 -0.94 -22.62 4.65
CA ARG A 554 -1.78 -22.33 5.82
C ARG A 554 -1.20 -22.97 7.06
N ASN A 555 -0.99 -22.17 8.10
CA ASN A 555 -0.49 -22.64 9.38
C ASN A 555 -1.66 -22.90 10.35
N ILE A 556 -1.62 -24.02 11.06
CA ILE A 556 -2.52 -24.34 12.16
C ILE A 556 -1.68 -24.79 13.35
N LYS A 557 -1.86 -24.09 14.48
CA LYS A 557 -1.29 -24.47 15.76
C LYS A 557 -2.32 -25.25 16.56
N ILE A 558 -1.99 -26.50 16.86
CA ILE A 558 -2.83 -27.38 17.68
C ILE A 558 -2.18 -27.51 19.04
N ALA A 559 -2.80 -26.85 20.03
CA ALA A 559 -2.35 -26.95 21.41
C ALA A 559 -2.66 -28.35 21.96
N PRO A 560 -1.79 -28.92 22.82
CA PRO A 560 -2.10 -30.10 23.60
C PRO A 560 -3.43 -29.92 24.33
N ILE A 561 -4.39 -30.81 24.11
CA ILE A 561 -5.66 -30.81 24.86
C ILE A 561 -5.43 -31.66 26.11
N ASN A 562 -5.39 -30.99 27.26
CA ASN A 562 -5.41 -31.53 28.61
C ASN A 562 -4.17 -32.32 29.07
N THR A 563 -3.65 -31.89 30.23
CA THR A 563 -2.57 -32.54 30.99
C THR A 563 -2.86 -34.01 31.23
N VAL A 564 -2.08 -34.91 30.62
CA VAL A 564 -2.09 -36.33 31.02
C VAL A 564 -1.70 -36.42 32.49
N GLN A 565 -2.52 -37.08 33.29
CA GLN A 565 -2.26 -37.33 34.71
C GLN A 565 -2.00 -38.83 34.92
N VAL A 566 -0.88 -39.15 35.57
CA VAL A 566 -0.50 -40.51 35.91
C VAL A 566 -0.63 -40.70 37.41
N PHE A 567 -1.51 -41.60 37.85
CA PHE A 567 -1.73 -41.88 39.26
C PHE A 567 -2.04 -43.37 39.54
N PRO A 568 -1.66 -43.90 40.71
CA PRO A 568 -0.76 -43.25 41.67
C PRO A 568 0.64 -43.11 41.09
N ASN A 569 1.36 -42.05 41.46
CA ASN A 569 2.78 -41.88 41.15
C ASN A 569 3.45 -41.26 42.38
N PRO A 570 4.23 -42.01 43.19
CA PRO A 570 4.76 -43.35 42.90
C PRO A 570 3.73 -44.50 42.91
N ALA A 571 4.00 -45.55 42.13
CA ALA A 571 3.14 -46.72 41.91
C ALA A 571 3.79 -48.04 42.37
N ARG A 572 2.99 -49.10 42.59
CA ARG A 572 3.48 -50.46 42.92
C ARG A 572 3.03 -51.50 41.90
N ASP A 573 1.73 -51.71 41.78
CA ASP A 573 1.18 -52.82 40.97
C ASP A 573 0.50 -52.33 39.68
N ARG A 574 -0.11 -51.14 39.71
CA ARG A 574 -0.84 -50.57 38.58
C ARG A 574 -0.74 -49.06 38.53
N ILE A 575 -0.89 -48.52 37.33
CA ILE A 575 -1.06 -47.08 37.08
C ILE A 575 -2.31 -46.82 36.26
N HIS A 576 -2.93 -45.68 36.54
CA HIS A 576 -3.99 -45.09 35.75
C HIS A 576 -3.44 -43.85 35.06
N ILE A 577 -3.68 -43.75 33.76
CA ILE A 577 -3.26 -42.65 32.93
C ILE A 577 -4.55 -42.00 32.43
N SER A 578 -4.89 -40.84 32.99
CA SER A 578 -6.05 -40.03 32.60
C SER A 578 -5.62 -39.01 31.56
N GLY A 579 -6.35 -38.92 30.46
CA GLY A 579 -6.04 -38.05 29.32
C GLY A 579 -7.13 -38.13 28.25
N GLN A 580 -6.88 -37.61 27.05
CA GLN A 580 -7.68 -37.95 25.88
C GLN A 580 -6.79 -38.75 24.93
N PHE A 581 -7.09 -40.05 24.82
CA PHE A 581 -6.34 -40.97 23.96
C PHE A 581 -7.16 -41.30 22.73
N HIS A 582 -6.55 -41.18 21.56
CA HIS A 582 -7.20 -41.41 20.28
C HIS A 582 -6.86 -42.78 19.69
N LYS A 583 -7.78 -43.34 18.90
CA LYS A 583 -7.54 -44.58 18.16
C LYS A 583 -6.28 -44.46 17.29
N ASN A 584 -5.41 -45.46 17.40
CA ASN A 584 -4.09 -45.57 16.79
C ASN A 584 -2.95 -44.79 17.46
N GLU A 585 -3.19 -44.00 18.51
CA GLU A 585 -2.14 -43.40 19.32
C GLU A 585 -1.23 -44.48 19.92
N ILE A 586 0.06 -44.20 20.04
CA ILE A 586 1.03 -45.11 20.66
C ILE A 586 1.47 -44.54 22.00
N ILE A 587 1.37 -45.37 23.04
CA ILE A 587 1.89 -45.07 24.37
C ILE A 587 3.08 -45.98 24.61
N SER A 588 4.21 -45.41 25.05
CA SER A 588 5.40 -46.15 25.41
C SER A 588 5.89 -45.82 26.82
N ILE A 589 6.39 -46.81 27.53
CA ILE A 589 7.12 -46.63 28.79
C ILE A 589 8.55 -47.10 28.58
N THR A 590 9.52 -46.24 28.90
CA THR A 590 10.94 -46.57 28.89
C THR A 590 11.53 -46.56 30.29
N ASP A 591 12.60 -47.30 30.51
CA ASP A 591 13.46 -47.06 31.67
C ASP A 591 14.33 -45.80 31.48
N ILE A 592 15.15 -45.46 32.48
CA ILE A 592 16.07 -44.32 32.43
C ILE A 592 17.17 -44.45 31.37
N GLU A 593 17.44 -45.66 30.87
CA GLU A 593 18.41 -45.94 29.81
C GLU A 593 17.76 -45.85 28.41
N GLY A 594 16.46 -45.51 28.34
CA GLY A 594 15.71 -45.40 27.10
C GLY A 594 15.24 -46.75 26.53
N ARG A 595 15.41 -47.86 27.25
CA ARG A 595 14.90 -49.17 26.80
C ARG A 595 13.38 -49.20 26.93
N VAL A 596 12.69 -49.54 25.85
CA VAL A 596 11.23 -49.65 25.81
C VAL A 596 10.78 -50.89 26.60
N ILE A 597 10.03 -50.67 27.66
CA ILE A 597 9.47 -51.71 28.55
C ILE A 597 8.05 -52.06 28.13
N VAL A 598 7.26 -51.05 27.76
CA VAL A 598 5.90 -51.21 27.23
C VAL A 598 5.75 -50.34 26.00
N ARG A 599 5.04 -50.86 25.00
CA ARG A 599 4.59 -50.13 23.82
C ARG A 599 3.20 -50.65 23.46
N GLU A 600 2.19 -49.81 23.65
CA GLU A 600 0.78 -50.16 23.42
C GLU A 600 0.18 -49.22 22.37
N LYS A 601 -0.61 -49.79 21.45
CA LYS A 601 -1.39 -49.03 20.48
C LYS A 601 -2.83 -48.92 20.96
N ILE A 602 -3.36 -47.71 21.02
CA ILE A 602 -4.73 -47.44 21.45
C ILE A 602 -5.71 -47.92 20.37
N THR A 603 -6.66 -48.78 20.75
CA THR A 603 -7.58 -49.45 19.82
C THR A 603 -8.87 -48.67 19.55
N GLU A 604 -9.25 -47.78 20.47
CA GLU A 604 -10.44 -46.95 20.46
C GLU A 604 -10.22 -45.69 21.31
N ASP A 605 -11.01 -44.65 21.07
CA ASP A 605 -10.93 -43.41 21.84
C ASP A 605 -11.32 -43.66 23.29
N LYS A 606 -10.47 -43.27 24.23
CA LYS A 606 -10.70 -43.46 25.67
C LYS A 606 -10.09 -42.34 26.50
N SER A 607 -10.66 -42.11 27.68
CA SER A 607 -10.18 -41.08 28.62
C SER A 607 -9.31 -41.62 29.75
N LEU A 608 -9.23 -42.94 29.89
CA LEU A 608 -8.47 -43.60 30.96
C LEU A 608 -7.81 -44.88 30.45
N LEU A 609 -6.50 -44.99 30.62
CA LEU A 609 -5.75 -46.23 30.44
C LEU A 609 -5.34 -46.80 31.80
N THR A 610 -5.41 -48.12 31.95
CA THR A 610 -4.88 -48.81 33.13
C THR A 610 -3.80 -49.78 32.69
N LEU A 611 -2.60 -49.66 33.26
CA LEU A 611 -1.47 -50.54 32.98
C LEU A 611 -1.08 -51.31 34.24
N ASP A 612 -0.90 -52.62 34.09
CA ASP A 612 -0.27 -53.48 35.09
C ASP A 612 1.25 -53.30 35.00
N ILE A 613 1.84 -52.83 36.11
CA ILE A 613 3.28 -52.59 36.24
C ILE A 613 3.90 -53.49 37.30
N SER A 614 3.18 -54.51 37.79
CA SER A 614 3.66 -55.43 38.84
C SER A 614 4.97 -56.14 38.50
N ARG A 615 5.28 -56.26 37.20
CA ARG A 615 6.50 -56.89 36.67
C ARG A 615 7.68 -55.93 36.51
N PHE A 616 7.46 -54.63 36.73
CA PHE A 616 8.49 -53.63 36.53
C PHE A 616 9.42 -53.62 37.73
N LYS A 617 10.73 -53.49 37.50
CA LYS A 617 11.69 -53.31 38.59
C LYS A 617 11.47 -51.95 39.25
N ARG A 618 11.76 -51.84 40.55
CA ARG A 618 11.77 -50.57 41.26
C ARG A 618 12.71 -49.58 40.57
N GLY A 619 12.25 -48.35 40.33
CA GLY A 619 13.02 -47.36 39.58
C GLY A 619 12.20 -46.22 39.01
N ILE A 620 12.87 -45.36 38.24
CA ILE A 620 12.24 -44.26 37.49
C ILE A 620 12.05 -44.73 36.04
N TYR A 621 10.89 -44.40 35.48
CA TYR A 621 10.51 -44.69 34.10
C TYR A 621 9.97 -43.41 33.46
N ILE A 622 9.99 -43.36 32.13
CA ILE A 622 9.40 -42.27 31.36
C ILE A 622 8.23 -42.84 30.53
N LEU A 623 7.03 -42.34 30.81
CA LEU A 623 5.86 -42.53 29.96
C LEU A 623 5.92 -41.51 28.83
N GLN A 624 5.70 -41.92 27.59
CA GLN A 624 5.69 -41.06 26.42
C GLN A 624 4.42 -41.33 25.59
N ASN A 625 3.80 -40.26 25.12
CA ASN A 625 2.77 -40.27 24.08
C ASN A 625 2.93 -39.03 23.20
N ASP A 626 2.00 -38.82 22.27
CA ASP A 626 2.04 -37.66 21.35
C ASP A 626 1.89 -36.31 22.09
N ALA A 627 1.38 -36.30 23.33
CA ALA A 627 1.21 -35.12 24.15
C ALA A 627 2.45 -34.74 24.98
N GLY A 628 3.37 -35.67 25.26
CA GLY A 628 4.62 -35.37 25.97
C GLY A 628 5.24 -36.55 26.75
N CYS A 629 6.21 -36.23 27.59
CA CYS A 629 6.93 -37.18 28.45
C CYS A 629 6.56 -36.96 29.92
N TYR A 630 6.27 -38.03 30.66
CA TYR A 630 5.86 -37.99 32.06
C TYR A 630 6.72 -38.94 32.90
N LYS A 631 7.26 -38.43 34.01
CA LYS A 631 8.06 -39.22 34.94
C LYS A 631 7.15 -40.16 35.74
N LEU A 632 7.47 -41.44 35.76
CA LEU A 632 6.84 -42.46 36.59
C LEU A 632 7.84 -43.02 37.60
N VAL A 633 7.43 -43.16 38.86
CA VAL A 633 8.25 -43.75 39.94
C VAL A 633 7.60 -45.05 40.39
N ILE A 634 8.33 -46.17 40.31
CA ILE A 634 7.86 -47.50 40.71
C ILE A 634 8.58 -47.93 41.99
N ARG A 635 7.81 -48.34 43.01
CA ARG A 635 8.26 -48.66 44.37
C ARG A 635 8.15 -50.13 44.73
#